data_AF-A0A1Z9PSV3-F1
#
_entry.id   AF-A0A1Z9PSV3-F1
#
_cell.length_a   1.000
_cell.length_b   1.000
_cell.length_c   1.000
_cell.angle_alpha   90.00
_cell.angle_beta   90.00
_cell.angle_gamma   90.00
#
_symmetry.space_group_name_H-M   'P 1'
#
loop_
_entity.id
_entity.type
_entity.pdbx_description
1 polymer ?
#
loop_
_entity_poly.entity_id
_entity_poly.type
_entity_poly.pdbx_seq_one_letter_code
_entity_poly.pdbx_strand_id
1 'polypeptide(L)'
;MFLVYGLQKSGLSIIKLFEKKNKQFQIWDDDLKVRKNLKKFFDRKLFINPNNNLNNFKKIYVSPGISIRQKKISKNKKNKNKKRFKFIFIILK
;
A
#
# COMPACT_ATOMS: atom_id res chain seq x y z
N MET A 1 1.80 12.93 -5.55
CA MET A 1 2.24 11.51 -5.46
C MET A 1 1.25 10.69 -4.65
N PHE A 2 0.88 9.48 -5.10
CA PHE A 2 0.09 8.49 -4.35
C PHE A 2 1.01 7.38 -3.78
N LEU A 3 0.59 6.72 -2.69
CA LEU A 3 1.26 5.51 -2.19
C LEU A 3 0.29 4.32 -2.20
N VAL A 4 0.72 3.18 -2.73
CA VAL A 4 0.03 1.89 -2.59
C VAL A 4 0.82 1.02 -1.60
N TYR A 5 0.18 0.67 -0.49
CA TYR A 5 0.76 -0.07 0.62
C TYR A 5 0.12 -1.47 0.71
N GLY A 6 0.93 -2.50 0.49
CA GLY A 6 0.53 -3.89 0.35
C GLY A 6 0.24 -4.26 -1.08
N LEU A 7 1.07 -5.13 -1.64
CA LEU A 7 1.24 -5.39 -3.07
C LEU A 7 0.86 -6.82 -3.45
N GLN A 8 0.03 -7.47 -2.64
CA GLN A 8 -0.65 -8.72 -3.02
C GLN A 8 -1.78 -8.42 -4.03
N LYS A 9 -2.74 -9.35 -4.23
CA LYS A 9 -3.80 -9.24 -5.26
C LYS A 9 -4.48 -7.86 -5.33
N SER A 10 -4.99 -7.35 -4.21
CA SER A 10 -5.69 -6.05 -4.17
C SER A 10 -4.76 -4.84 -4.34
N GLY A 11 -3.48 -4.94 -3.99
CA GLY A 11 -2.51 -3.87 -4.25
C GLY A 11 -2.17 -3.77 -5.73
N LEU A 12 -1.98 -4.93 -6.37
CA LEU A 12 -1.69 -5.02 -7.80
C LEU A 12 -2.84 -4.47 -8.65
N SER A 13 -4.09 -4.67 -8.26
CA SER A 13 -5.22 -4.09 -8.99
C SER A 13 -5.22 -2.55 -8.93
N ILE A 14 -4.84 -1.96 -7.80
CA ILE A 14 -4.70 -0.50 -7.66
C ILE A 14 -3.55 0.01 -8.53
N ILE A 15 -2.42 -0.69 -8.57
CA ILE A 15 -1.28 -0.34 -9.43
C ILE A 15 -1.71 -0.30 -10.89
N LYS A 16 -2.35 -1.38 -11.38
CA LYS A 16 -2.86 -1.44 -12.77
C LYS A 16 -3.83 -0.30 -13.08
N LEU A 17 -4.70 0.05 -12.13
CA LEU A 17 -5.60 1.19 -12.27
C LEU A 17 -4.85 2.52 -12.38
N PHE A 18 -3.78 2.70 -11.63
CA PHE A 18 -2.97 3.92 -11.67
C PHE A 18 -2.13 4.04 -12.93
N GLU A 19 -1.55 2.94 -13.40
CA GLU A 19 -0.88 2.86 -14.71
C GLU A 19 -1.86 3.23 -15.83
N LYS A 20 -3.04 2.61 -15.87
CA LYS A 20 -4.09 2.93 -16.86
C LYS A 20 -4.52 4.41 -16.82
N LYS A 21 -4.43 5.06 -15.66
CA LYS A 21 -4.82 6.47 -15.46
C LYS A 21 -3.64 7.44 -15.51
N ASN A 22 -2.43 6.99 -15.88
CA ASN A 22 -1.19 7.76 -15.85
C ASN A 22 -1.02 8.56 -14.54
N LYS A 23 -1.35 7.96 -13.40
CA LYS A 23 -1.16 8.59 -12.09
C LYS A 23 0.26 8.36 -11.62
N GLN A 24 0.86 9.37 -10.98
CA GLN A 24 2.14 9.20 -10.29
C GLN A 24 1.95 8.51 -8.93
N PHE A 25 2.60 7.37 -8.75
CA PHE A 25 2.51 6.59 -7.53
C PHE A 25 3.84 5.97 -7.13
N GLN A 26 3.92 5.59 -5.85
CA GLN A 26 4.97 4.78 -5.27
C GLN A 26 4.33 3.57 -4.57
N ILE A 27 5.11 2.53 -4.34
CA ILE A 27 4.64 1.25 -3.84
C ILE A 27 5.50 0.73 -2.69
N TRP A 28 4.87 0.05 -1.74
CA TRP A 28 5.59 -0.63 -0.65
C TRP A 28 4.83 -1.86 -0.15
N ASP A 29 5.58 -2.87 0.28
CA ASP A 29 5.07 -4.03 1.04
C ASP A 29 6.06 -4.37 2.16
N ASP A 30 5.56 -4.69 3.33
CA ASP A 30 6.40 -5.13 4.45
C ASP A 30 7.05 -6.49 4.17
N ASP A 31 6.40 -7.33 3.36
CA ASP A 31 6.95 -8.61 2.94
C ASP A 31 8.06 -8.43 1.89
N LEU A 32 9.28 -8.76 2.31
CA LEU A 32 10.47 -8.69 1.47
C LEU A 32 10.41 -9.67 0.27
N LYS A 33 9.76 -10.83 0.40
CA LYS A 33 9.58 -11.78 -0.70
C LYS A 33 8.67 -11.17 -1.77
N VAL A 34 7.57 -10.54 -1.36
CA VAL A 34 6.66 -9.83 -2.27
C VAL A 34 7.41 -8.72 -3.02
N ARG A 35 8.18 -7.89 -2.30
CA ARG A 35 8.99 -6.83 -2.93
C ARG A 35 10.02 -7.38 -3.91
N LYS A 36 10.76 -8.44 -3.55
CA LYS A 36 11.76 -9.06 -4.43
C LYS A 36 11.13 -9.60 -5.72
N ASN A 37 9.97 -10.23 -5.62
CA ASN A 37 9.27 -10.75 -6.79
C ASN A 37 8.79 -9.63 -7.71
N LEU A 38 8.23 -8.54 -7.14
CA LEU A 38 7.70 -7.43 -7.93
C LEU A 38 8.79 -6.54 -8.54
N LYS A 39 9.96 -6.43 -7.93
CA LYS A 39 11.13 -5.74 -8.50
C LYS A 39 11.64 -6.36 -9.82
N LYS A 40 11.15 -7.55 -10.19
CA LYS A 40 11.41 -8.17 -11.50
C LYS A 40 10.52 -7.59 -12.61
N PHE A 41 9.38 -6.99 -12.24
CA PHE A 41 8.36 -6.51 -13.17
C PHE A 41 8.21 -4.98 -13.16
N PHE A 42 8.59 -4.33 -12.06
CA PHE A 42 8.43 -2.88 -11.87
C PHE A 42 9.79 -2.20 -11.65
N ASP A 43 9.89 -0.94 -12.05
CA ASP A 43 11.07 -0.10 -11.78
C ASP A 43 11.32 -0.03 -10.26
N ARG A 44 12.57 -0.28 -9.87
CA ARG A 44 13.05 -0.22 -8.48
C ARG A 44 12.81 1.16 -7.86
N LYS A 45 12.80 2.23 -8.66
CA LYS A 45 12.52 3.61 -8.20
C LYS A 45 11.10 3.80 -7.66
N LEU A 46 10.15 2.94 -8.06
CA LEU A 46 8.77 2.98 -7.54
C LEU A 46 8.69 2.49 -6.09
N PHE A 47 9.65 1.69 -5.63
CA PHE A 47 9.65 1.10 -4.30
C PHE A 47 10.29 2.04 -3.29
N ILE A 48 9.47 2.67 -2.44
CA ILE A 48 9.95 3.58 -1.39
C ILE A 48 9.46 3.11 -0.04
N ASN A 49 10.39 3.03 0.92
CA ASN A 49 10.05 2.75 2.31
C ASN A 49 9.39 4.00 2.92
N PRO A 50 8.09 3.94 3.26
CA PRO A 50 7.39 5.12 3.73
C PRO A 50 7.64 5.43 5.21
N ASN A 51 8.39 4.58 5.94
CA ASN A 51 8.73 4.78 7.36
C ASN A 51 9.35 6.16 7.63
N ASN A 52 9.98 6.76 6.63
CA ASN A 52 10.71 8.01 6.81
C ASN A 52 9.85 9.26 6.54
N ASN A 53 8.75 9.17 5.76
CA ASN A 53 7.82 10.31 5.61
C ASN A 53 6.50 9.98 4.87
N LEU A 54 5.47 9.51 5.59
CA LEU A 54 4.11 9.32 5.04
C LEU A 54 3.42 10.63 4.62
N ASN A 55 3.92 11.78 5.08
CA ASN A 55 3.31 13.09 4.84
C ASN A 55 3.52 13.59 3.39
N ASN A 56 4.44 12.98 2.63
CA ASN A 56 4.76 13.38 1.24
C ASN A 56 3.70 12.90 0.23
N PHE A 57 2.71 12.12 0.68
CA PHE A 57 1.71 11.53 -0.19
C PHE A 57 0.37 12.24 -0.07
N LYS A 58 -0.21 12.62 -1.21
CA LYS A 58 -1.56 13.17 -1.27
C LYS A 58 -2.59 12.21 -0.67
N LYS A 59 -2.37 10.91 -0.89
CA LYS A 59 -3.22 9.83 -0.39
C LYS A 59 -2.48 8.51 -0.38
N ILE A 60 -2.77 7.70 0.63
CA ILE A 60 -2.21 6.36 0.82
C ILE A 60 -3.36 5.35 0.69
N TYR A 61 -3.14 4.35 -0.15
CA TYR A 61 -4.05 3.24 -0.43
C TYR A 61 -3.49 2.01 0.24
N VAL A 62 -4.21 1.44 1.21
CA VAL A 62 -3.74 0.28 1.96
C VAL A 62 -4.55 -0.95 1.53
N SER A 63 -3.86 -2.01 1.11
CA SER A 63 -4.48 -3.30 0.80
C SER A 63 -5.19 -3.86 2.05
N PRO A 64 -6.39 -4.45 1.90
CA PRO A 64 -7.15 -5.01 3.02
C PRO A 64 -6.36 -6.02 3.85
N GLY A 65 -5.53 -6.84 3.21
CA GLY A 65 -4.72 -7.88 3.87
C GLY A 65 -3.79 -7.32 4.96
N ILE A 66 -3.26 -6.11 4.74
CA ILE A 66 -2.42 -5.43 5.73
C ILE A 66 -3.28 -4.86 6.86
N SER A 67 -4.42 -4.24 6.53
CA SER A 67 -5.35 -3.72 7.53
C SER A 67 -5.89 -4.80 8.47
N ILE A 68 -6.13 -6.00 7.94
CA ILE A 68 -6.61 -7.17 8.67
C ILE A 68 -5.50 -7.72 9.57
N ARG A 69 -4.26 -7.80 9.07
CA ARG A 69 -3.10 -8.24 9.87
C ARG A 69 -2.82 -7.27 11.02
N GLN A 70 -2.86 -5.95 10.77
CA GLN A 70 -2.69 -4.95 11.82
C GLN A 70 -3.86 -4.91 12.81
N LYS A 71 -5.13 -5.05 12.37
CA LYS A 71 -6.29 -5.13 13.29
C LYS A 71 -6.30 -6.39 14.15
N LYS A 72 -5.84 -7.53 13.63
CA LYS A 72 -5.68 -8.75 14.43
C LYS A 72 -4.60 -8.59 15.51
N ILE A 73 -3.63 -7.71 15.29
CA ILE A 73 -2.60 -7.35 16.28
C ILE A 73 -3.07 -6.20 17.21
N SER A 74 -3.92 -5.29 16.74
CA SER A 74 -4.38 -4.12 17.51
C SER A 74 -5.54 -4.40 18.47
N LYS A 75 -6.20 -5.57 18.40
CA LYS A 75 -7.13 -5.98 19.48
C LYS A 75 -6.44 -6.08 20.83
N ASN A 76 -5.10 -6.16 20.86
CA ASN A 76 -4.30 -6.17 22.09
C ASN A 76 -3.64 -4.83 22.45
N LYS A 77 -3.81 -3.73 21.69
CA LYS A 77 -3.20 -2.43 22.06
C LYS A 77 -4.13 -1.25 21.82
N LYS A 78 -4.69 -0.76 22.94
CA LYS A 78 -5.30 0.56 23.11
C LYS A 78 -4.29 1.66 22.73
N ASN A 79 -4.71 2.63 21.89
CA ASN A 79 -4.26 4.04 21.78
C ASN A 79 -4.21 4.49 20.30
N LYS A 80 -5.13 5.37 19.87
CA LYS A 80 -5.07 6.85 19.90
C LYS A 80 -3.95 7.38 18.98
N ASN A 81 -4.29 7.55 17.70
CA ASN A 81 -3.82 8.59 16.74
C ASN A 81 -4.37 8.27 15.34
N LYS A 82 -5.62 8.68 15.06
CA LYS A 82 -6.34 8.33 13.82
C LYS A 82 -5.91 9.25 12.66
N LYS A 83 -4.77 8.97 12.01
CA LYS A 83 -4.60 9.39 10.60
C LYS A 83 -5.68 8.68 9.77
N ARG A 84 -6.43 9.42 8.94
CA ARG A 84 -7.49 8.87 8.08
C ARG A 84 -6.87 8.05 6.95
N PHE A 85 -6.58 6.78 7.20
CA PHE A 85 -6.31 5.80 6.15
C PHE A 85 -7.60 5.51 5.40
N LYS A 86 -7.68 5.88 4.11
CA LYS A 86 -8.83 5.51 3.28
C LYS A 86 -8.55 4.11 2.72
N PHE A 87 -9.07 3.10 3.41
CA PHE A 87 -9.11 1.73 2.91
C PHE A 87 -10.01 1.71 1.67
N ILE A 88 -9.44 1.35 0.53
CA ILE A 88 -10.18 1.26 -0.72
C ILE A 88 -10.23 -0.22 -1.06
N PHE A 89 -11.42 -0.79 -0.86
CA PHE A 89 -11.78 -2.10 -1.34
C PHE A 89 -12.12 -1.95 -2.82
N ILE A 90 -11.23 -2.38 -3.70
CA ILE A 90 -11.61 -2.64 -5.09
C ILE A 90 -12.03 -4.10 -5.14
N ILE A 91 -13.34 -4.34 -5.12
CA ILE A 91 -13.91 -5.63 -5.52
C ILE A 91 -13.87 -5.61 -7.05
N LEU A 92 -12.94 -6.37 -7.63
CA LEU A 92 -13.02 -6.71 -9.05
C LEU A 92 -14.03 -7.86 -9.15
N LYS A 93 -15.18 -7.58 -9.75
CA LYS A 93 -16.18 -8.58 -10.13
C LYS A 93 -15.66 -9.40 -11.31
#